data_AF-A0A5P0JIY7-F1
#
_entry.id   AF-A0A5P0JIY7-F1
#
_cell.length_a   1.000
_cell.length_b   1.000
_cell.length_c   1.000
_cell.angle_alpha   90.00
_cell.angle_beta   90.00
_cell.angle_gamma   90.00
#
_symmetry.space_group_name_H-M   'P 1'
#
loop_
_entity.id
_entity.type
_entity.pdbx_description
1 polymer ?
#
loop_
_entity_poly.entity_id
_entity_poly.type
_entity_poly.pdbx_seq_one_letter_code
_entity_poly.pdbx_strand_id
1 'polypeptide(L)'
;IAISDFNDVIAGTAGGWIDRETVLAQEGNCWIYDQNAIAFGGAVISGNTRITGTSVLWGEVYATDNVWIDNSEISQGAYISDSVTIHDSLVYGQCRIFGHALIDQHSMIVAAQGLTPDHQLLLQIYDRARVSASRIVHQAQIYGDAVVRYAFIEHRAEVFDFASIEGNEENNV
;
A
#
# COMPACT_ATOMS: atom_id res chain seq x y z
N ILE A 1 -8.55 10.83 19.00
CA ILE A 1 -9.89 11.46 18.92
C ILE A 1 -9.74 12.74 18.11
N ALA A 2 -10.65 13.03 17.19
CA ALA A 2 -10.63 14.25 16.40
C ALA A 2 -10.94 15.48 17.27
N ILE A 3 -10.16 16.55 17.13
CA ILE A 3 -10.34 17.81 17.90
C ILE A 3 -11.14 18.87 17.15
N SER A 4 -11.33 18.70 15.85
CA SER A 4 -12.07 19.59 14.96
C SER A 4 -12.74 18.77 13.86
N ASP A 5 -13.70 19.38 13.17
CA ASP A 5 -14.29 18.80 11.96
C ASP A 5 -13.29 18.95 10.80
N PHE A 6 -13.09 17.90 10.02
CA PHE A 6 -12.31 17.93 8.77
C PHE A 6 -12.78 16.82 7.83
N ASN A 7 -12.90 17.14 6.54
CA ASN A 7 -13.49 16.25 5.53
C ASN A 7 -14.84 15.65 5.98
N ASP A 8 -14.90 14.34 6.16
CA ASP A 8 -16.04 13.54 6.62
C ASP A 8 -15.93 13.14 8.12
N VAL A 9 -14.91 13.63 8.84
CA VAL A 9 -14.68 13.34 10.26
C VAL A 9 -15.20 14.49 11.12
N ILE A 10 -16.06 14.16 12.08
CA ILE A 10 -16.64 15.10 13.04
C ILE A 10 -15.79 15.14 14.32
N ALA A 11 -15.62 16.31 14.91
CA ALA A 11 -14.95 16.51 16.19
C ALA A 11 -15.53 15.59 17.28
N GLY A 12 -14.65 15.01 18.10
CA GLY A 12 -15.01 14.02 19.11
C GLY A 12 -15.04 12.58 18.61
N THR A 13 -14.91 12.33 17.30
CA THR A 13 -14.84 10.97 16.75
C THR A 13 -13.55 10.27 17.19
N ALA A 14 -13.67 9.08 17.76
CA ALA A 14 -12.53 8.19 18.00
C ALA A 14 -12.15 7.46 16.71
N GLY A 15 -10.86 7.44 16.40
CA GLY A 15 -10.29 6.70 15.28
C GLY A 15 -9.41 5.55 15.76
N GLY A 16 -8.49 5.10 14.91
CA GLY A 16 -7.52 4.05 15.23
C GLY A 16 -6.42 4.46 16.22
N TRP A 17 -5.56 3.51 16.52
CA TRP A 17 -4.48 3.63 17.50
C TRP A 17 -3.16 4.04 16.85
N ILE A 18 -2.47 4.99 17.48
CA ILE A 18 -1.12 5.41 17.09
C ILE A 18 -0.19 5.37 18.30
N ASP A 19 1.10 5.09 18.08
CA ASP A 19 2.11 5.08 19.15
C ASP A 19 2.70 6.47 19.46
N ARG A 20 2.69 7.38 18.47
CA ARG A 20 3.17 8.77 18.58
C ARG A 20 2.32 9.70 17.74
N GLU A 21 2.20 10.95 18.17
CA GLU A 21 1.47 11.99 17.42
C GLU A 21 2.04 12.25 16.02
N THR A 22 3.34 11.99 15.83
CA THR A 22 4.01 12.15 14.53
C THR A 22 3.58 11.13 13.48
N VAL A 23 2.87 10.06 13.88
CA VAL A 23 2.37 9.04 12.94
C VAL A 23 1.28 9.60 12.03
N LEU A 24 0.41 10.45 12.57
CA LEU A 24 -0.67 11.05 11.81
C LEU A 24 -0.42 12.56 11.68
N ALA A 25 -0.23 13.04 10.46
CA ALA A 25 0.00 14.44 10.20
C ALA A 25 -1.15 15.30 10.72
N GLN A 26 -0.81 16.44 11.31
CA GLN A 26 -1.79 17.40 11.84
C GLN A 26 -2.29 18.37 10.74
N GLU A 27 -1.69 18.30 9.55
CA GLU A 27 -2.08 19.05 8.36
C GLU A 27 -2.70 18.10 7.34
N GLY A 28 -3.62 18.63 6.53
CA GLY A 28 -4.38 17.84 5.57
C GLY A 28 -5.61 17.16 6.19
N ASN A 29 -6.09 16.09 5.56
CA ASN A 29 -7.29 15.36 5.94
C ASN A 29 -7.02 13.88 6.22
N CYS A 30 -5.76 13.50 6.49
CA CYS A 30 -5.41 12.11 6.72
C CYS A 30 -6.03 11.59 8.02
N TRP A 31 -6.55 10.36 8.01
CA TRP A 31 -7.25 9.80 9.17
C TRP A 31 -7.29 8.28 9.18
N ILE A 32 -7.29 7.73 10.40
CA ILE A 32 -7.51 6.32 10.69
C ILE A 32 -8.91 6.16 11.26
N TYR A 33 -9.84 5.64 10.45
CA TYR A 33 -11.27 5.63 10.76
C TYR A 33 -11.66 4.48 11.71
N ASP A 34 -11.06 3.31 11.55
CA ASP A 34 -11.42 2.11 12.32
C ASP A 34 -10.71 2.09 13.69
N GLN A 35 -11.42 1.73 14.75
CA GLN A 35 -10.87 1.64 16.11
C GLN A 35 -9.95 0.43 16.31
N ASN A 36 -10.00 -0.55 15.42
CA ASN A 36 -9.11 -1.71 15.39
C ASN A 36 -7.90 -1.51 14.48
N ALA A 37 -7.85 -0.40 13.72
CA ALA A 37 -6.66 -0.07 12.93
C ALA A 37 -5.56 0.49 13.81
N ILE A 38 -4.31 0.12 13.51
CA ILE A 38 -3.13 0.46 14.32
C ILE A 38 -2.00 0.93 13.41
N ALA A 39 -1.41 2.09 13.69
CA ALA A 39 -0.22 2.58 13.01
C ALA A 39 0.89 2.92 14.03
N PHE A 40 2.07 2.32 13.90
CA PHE A 40 3.14 2.47 14.88
C PHE A 40 4.54 2.23 14.28
N GLY A 41 5.60 2.31 15.10
CA GLY A 41 6.92 1.83 14.67
C GLY A 41 7.52 2.65 13.54
N GLY A 42 7.37 3.98 13.59
CA GLY A 42 7.91 4.90 12.60
C GLY A 42 7.04 5.10 11.36
N ALA A 43 5.81 4.58 11.34
CA ALA A 43 4.84 4.91 10.30
C ALA A 43 4.55 6.42 10.25
N VAL A 44 4.33 6.95 9.04
CA VAL A 44 3.98 8.36 8.78
C VAL A 44 2.84 8.39 7.77
N ILE A 45 1.73 8.98 8.17
CA ILE A 45 0.50 9.09 7.40
C ILE A 45 0.20 10.58 7.23
N SER A 46 0.09 11.05 5.99
CA SER A 46 -0.09 12.47 5.66
C SER A 46 -1.00 12.72 4.46
N GLY A 47 -1.19 13.99 4.12
CA GLY A 47 -2.05 14.39 3.00
C GLY A 47 -3.54 14.19 3.31
N ASN A 48 -4.24 13.52 2.41
CA ASN A 48 -5.63 13.08 2.53
C ASN A 48 -5.73 11.55 2.66
N THR A 49 -4.67 10.88 3.13
CA THR A 49 -4.63 9.42 3.24
C THR A 49 -5.73 8.89 4.17
N ARG A 50 -6.51 7.91 3.70
CA ARG A 50 -7.60 7.30 4.46
C ARG A 50 -7.23 5.86 4.82
N ILE A 51 -7.30 5.54 6.11
CA ILE A 51 -7.09 4.18 6.59
C ILE A 51 -8.39 3.66 7.20
N THR A 52 -8.97 2.64 6.59
CA THR A 52 -10.23 2.02 6.98
C THR A 52 -10.07 0.52 7.25
N GLY A 53 -11.10 -0.09 7.83
CA GLY A 53 -11.10 -1.51 8.20
C GLY A 53 -10.00 -1.87 9.21
N THR A 54 -9.77 -3.16 9.42
CA THR A 54 -8.75 -3.66 10.36
C THR A 54 -7.35 -3.57 9.72
N SER A 55 -6.85 -2.36 9.52
CA SER A 55 -5.56 -2.10 8.87
C SER A 55 -4.42 -1.92 9.87
N VAL A 56 -3.24 -2.44 9.56
CA VAL A 56 -2.06 -2.35 10.43
C VAL A 56 -0.85 -1.83 9.66
N LEU A 57 -0.26 -0.72 10.11
CA LEU A 57 0.88 -0.08 9.46
C LEU A 57 2.06 0.01 10.44
N TRP A 58 3.23 -0.55 10.09
CA TRP A 58 4.39 -0.52 10.99
C TRP A 58 5.76 -0.63 10.32
N GLY A 59 6.81 -0.15 10.99
CA GLY A 59 8.18 -0.30 10.49
C GLY A 59 8.49 0.67 9.35
N GLU A 60 8.47 1.97 9.63
CA GLU A 60 8.86 3.04 8.69
C GLU A 60 8.02 3.10 7.40
N VAL A 61 6.72 2.84 7.49
CA VAL A 61 5.78 3.00 6.35
C VAL A 61 5.46 4.46 6.13
N TYR A 62 5.41 4.89 4.87
CA TYR A 62 5.03 6.25 4.49
C TYR A 62 3.81 6.18 3.57
N ALA A 63 2.69 6.79 3.97
CA ALA A 63 1.47 6.90 3.17
C ALA A 63 1.02 8.36 3.08
N THR A 64 0.96 8.91 1.87
CA THR A 64 0.67 10.34 1.64
C THR A 64 -0.29 10.58 0.48
N ASP A 65 -0.68 11.83 0.26
CA ASP A 65 -1.56 12.29 -0.83
C ASP A 65 -2.99 11.74 -0.71
N ASN A 66 -3.55 11.08 -1.70
CA ASN A 66 -4.94 10.58 -1.69
C ASN A 66 -5.00 9.05 -1.62
N VAL A 67 -4.09 8.45 -0.87
CA VAL A 67 -4.01 7.00 -0.68
C VAL A 67 -5.20 6.49 0.14
N TRP A 68 -5.74 5.34 -0.24
CA TRP A 68 -6.75 4.64 0.53
C TRP A 68 -6.29 3.22 0.85
N ILE A 69 -6.16 2.92 2.14
CA ILE A 69 -5.79 1.61 2.67
C ILE A 69 -6.97 1.05 3.44
N ASP A 70 -7.45 -0.13 3.06
CA ASP A 70 -8.58 -0.79 3.68
C ASP A 70 -8.29 -2.26 4.00
N ASN A 71 -8.56 -2.68 5.23
CA ASN A 71 -8.34 -4.04 5.73
C ASN A 71 -7.01 -4.68 5.28
N SER A 72 -5.92 -3.92 5.39
CA SER A 72 -4.61 -4.31 4.83
C SER A 72 -3.48 -4.15 5.85
N GLU A 73 -2.44 -4.99 5.72
CA GLU A 73 -1.23 -4.88 6.53
C GLU A 73 -0.06 -4.40 5.67
N ILE A 74 0.60 -3.34 6.12
CA ILE A 74 1.69 -2.69 5.39
C ILE A 74 2.86 -2.49 6.33
N SER A 75 4.06 -2.91 5.93
CA SER A 75 5.23 -2.74 6.78
C SER A 75 6.58 -2.69 6.08
N GLN A 76 7.62 -2.41 6.88
CA GLN A 76 9.05 -2.53 6.52
C GLN A 76 9.51 -1.57 5.40
N GLY A 77 9.16 -0.29 5.52
CA GLY A 77 9.71 0.75 4.64
C GLY A 77 8.95 0.97 3.33
N ALA A 78 7.69 0.52 3.25
CA ALA A 78 6.83 0.77 2.08
C ALA A 78 6.52 2.26 1.93
N TYR A 79 6.66 2.79 0.72
CA TYR A 79 6.31 4.17 0.37
C TYR A 79 5.12 4.19 -0.59
N ILE A 80 4.02 4.82 -0.17
CA ILE A 80 2.74 4.80 -0.87
C ILE A 80 2.26 6.25 -1.04
N SER A 81 1.97 6.66 -2.28
CA SER A 81 1.65 8.06 -2.59
C SER A 81 0.64 8.21 -3.74
N ASP A 82 0.33 9.45 -4.11
CA ASP A 82 -0.60 9.86 -5.17
C ASP A 82 -2.08 9.48 -4.92
N SER A 83 -2.60 8.45 -5.59
CA SER A 83 -4.02 8.04 -5.58
C SER A 83 -4.16 6.52 -5.59
N VAL A 84 -3.25 5.85 -4.88
CA VAL A 84 -3.21 4.39 -4.76
C VAL A 84 -4.34 3.90 -3.86
N THR A 85 -4.93 2.76 -4.24
CA THR A 85 -5.89 2.04 -3.39
C THR A 85 -5.35 0.65 -3.08
N ILE A 86 -5.30 0.30 -1.80
CA ILE A 86 -4.90 -1.02 -1.30
C ILE A 86 -6.05 -1.56 -0.45
N HIS A 87 -6.59 -2.70 -0.83
CA HIS A 87 -7.75 -3.31 -0.18
C HIS A 87 -7.51 -4.79 0.06
N ASP A 88 -7.85 -5.30 1.24
CA ASP A 88 -7.71 -6.72 1.60
C ASP A 88 -6.34 -7.30 1.19
N SER A 89 -5.23 -6.60 1.45
CA SER A 89 -3.92 -6.97 0.89
C SER A 89 -2.78 -6.83 1.88
N LEU A 90 -1.64 -7.44 1.53
CA LEU A 90 -0.43 -7.47 2.35
C LEU A 90 0.72 -6.82 1.58
N VAL A 91 1.42 -5.87 2.20
CA VAL A 91 2.58 -5.20 1.62
C VAL A 91 3.73 -5.23 2.61
N TYR A 92 4.80 -5.92 2.26
CA TYR A 92 5.99 -6.11 3.10
C TYR A 92 7.23 -5.68 2.35
N GLY A 93 8.08 -4.89 3.01
CA GLY A 93 9.42 -4.54 2.55
C GLY A 93 9.48 -3.20 1.82
N GLN A 94 10.71 -2.79 1.51
CA GLN A 94 10.98 -1.51 0.88
C GLN A 94 10.52 -1.53 -0.58
N CYS A 95 9.36 -0.92 -0.83
CA CYS A 95 8.75 -0.78 -2.15
C CYS A 95 8.23 0.65 -2.35
N ARG A 96 7.92 0.98 -3.60
CA ARG A 96 7.23 2.22 -3.97
C ARG A 96 5.94 1.91 -4.72
N ILE A 97 4.82 2.36 -4.20
CA ILE A 97 3.51 2.16 -4.81
C ILE A 97 2.89 3.55 -5.02
N PHE A 98 2.71 3.98 -6.25
CA PHE A 98 2.31 5.37 -6.54
C PHE A 98 1.44 5.47 -7.80
N GLY A 99 1.10 6.68 -8.24
CA GLY A 99 0.14 6.92 -9.30
C GLY A 99 -1.31 6.57 -8.89
N HIS A 100 -1.99 5.81 -9.74
CA HIS A 100 -3.36 5.33 -9.59
C HIS A 100 -3.40 3.79 -9.51
N ALA A 101 -2.36 3.18 -8.93
CA ALA A 101 -2.31 1.73 -8.78
C ALA A 101 -3.42 1.21 -7.87
N LEU A 102 -3.96 0.04 -8.20
CA LEU A 102 -4.96 -0.67 -7.42
C LEU A 102 -4.42 -2.05 -7.04
N ILE A 103 -4.40 -2.33 -5.75
CA ILE A 103 -3.98 -3.62 -5.19
C ILE A 103 -5.15 -4.16 -4.36
N ASP A 104 -5.71 -5.30 -4.76
CA ASP A 104 -6.90 -5.84 -4.12
C ASP A 104 -6.93 -7.39 -4.06
N GLN A 105 -8.01 -7.93 -3.49
CA GLN A 105 -8.35 -9.35 -3.50
C GLN A 105 -7.28 -10.27 -2.90
N HIS A 106 -6.81 -10.01 -1.67
CA HIS A 106 -5.80 -10.84 -1.00
C HIS A 106 -4.46 -10.88 -1.73
N SER A 107 -4.11 -9.78 -2.42
CA SER A 107 -2.81 -9.65 -3.06
C SER A 107 -1.69 -9.51 -2.02
N MET A 108 -0.53 -10.06 -2.35
CA MET A 108 0.64 -10.06 -1.48
C MET A 108 1.83 -9.46 -2.23
N ILE A 109 2.33 -8.34 -1.73
CA ILE A 109 3.51 -7.65 -2.24
C ILE A 109 4.64 -7.86 -1.24
N VAL A 110 5.73 -8.49 -1.66
CA VAL A 110 6.89 -8.77 -0.80
C VAL A 110 8.15 -8.27 -1.49
N ALA A 111 8.55 -7.06 -1.14
CA ALA A 111 9.78 -6.46 -1.63
C ALA A 111 10.98 -7.00 -0.88
N ALA A 112 11.88 -7.65 -1.59
CA ALA A 112 13.14 -8.15 -1.04
C ALA A 112 14.28 -7.86 -2.00
N GLN A 113 15.29 -7.16 -1.48
CA GLN A 113 16.50 -6.83 -2.22
C GLN A 113 17.60 -7.86 -1.95
N GLY A 114 18.62 -7.88 -2.80
CA GLY A 114 19.80 -8.75 -2.61
C GLY A 114 19.65 -10.16 -3.17
N LEU A 115 18.50 -10.50 -3.74
CA LEU A 115 18.26 -11.74 -4.48
C LEU A 115 18.51 -11.60 -5.99
N THR A 116 18.92 -10.40 -6.44
CA THR A 116 19.28 -10.13 -7.83
C THR A 116 20.58 -9.29 -7.90
N PRO A 117 21.24 -9.22 -9.08
CA PRO A 117 22.47 -8.43 -9.23
C PRO A 117 22.32 -6.93 -9.01
N ASP A 118 21.10 -6.40 -9.12
CA ASP A 118 20.84 -4.98 -8.85
C ASP A 118 20.40 -4.83 -7.40
N HIS A 119 21.28 -4.29 -6.56
CA HIS A 119 21.02 -4.13 -5.14
C HIS A 119 20.22 -2.87 -4.79
N GLN A 120 19.98 -1.97 -5.75
CA GLN A 120 19.36 -0.67 -5.50
C GLN A 120 17.93 -0.59 -6.02
N LEU A 121 17.57 -1.42 -7.00
CA LEU A 121 16.20 -1.48 -7.49
C LEU A 121 15.24 -1.87 -6.37
N LEU A 122 14.17 -1.11 -6.22
CA LEU A 122 13.05 -1.43 -5.33
C LEU A 122 11.92 -2.01 -6.18
N LEU A 123 11.05 -2.81 -5.55
CA LEU A 123 9.78 -3.19 -6.17
C LEU A 123 8.94 -1.93 -6.39
N GLN A 124 8.42 -1.74 -7.60
CA GLN A 124 7.56 -0.60 -7.92
C GLN A 124 6.27 -1.03 -8.59
N ILE A 125 5.15 -0.46 -8.13
CA ILE A 125 3.83 -0.62 -8.75
C ILE A 125 3.24 0.77 -8.93
N TYR A 126 3.03 1.20 -10.18
CA TYR A 126 2.63 2.58 -10.45
C TYR A 126 1.78 2.77 -11.71
N ASP A 127 1.58 4.02 -12.13
CA ASP A 127 0.66 4.44 -13.20
C ASP A 127 -0.78 3.99 -12.92
N ARG A 128 -1.41 3.17 -13.77
CA ARG A 128 -2.76 2.63 -13.60
C ARG A 128 -2.74 1.11 -13.44
N ALA A 129 -1.60 0.56 -12.99
CA ALA A 129 -1.42 -0.87 -12.78
C ALA A 129 -2.47 -1.44 -11.81
N ARG A 130 -2.97 -2.63 -12.11
CA ARG A 130 -3.93 -3.36 -11.27
C ARG A 130 -3.38 -4.72 -10.90
N VAL A 131 -3.34 -5.02 -9.61
CA VAL A 131 -2.88 -6.28 -9.05
C VAL A 131 -3.99 -6.87 -8.20
N SER A 132 -4.51 -8.02 -8.59
CA SER A 132 -5.62 -8.69 -7.91
C SER A 132 -5.30 -10.16 -7.68
N ALA A 133 -5.59 -10.70 -6.49
CA ALA A 133 -5.36 -12.11 -6.16
C ALA A 133 -3.95 -12.63 -6.52
N SER A 134 -2.93 -11.75 -6.46
CA SER A 134 -1.61 -12.03 -7.04
C SER A 134 -0.50 -11.90 -6.00
N ARG A 135 0.64 -12.53 -6.28
CA ARG A 135 1.84 -12.46 -5.46
C ARG A 135 2.94 -11.76 -6.25
N ILE A 136 3.39 -10.60 -5.79
CA ILE A 136 4.43 -9.81 -6.43
C ILE A 136 5.63 -9.75 -5.49
N VAL A 137 6.78 -10.27 -5.91
CA VAL A 137 7.89 -10.56 -4.99
C VAL A 137 9.23 -10.08 -5.54
N HIS A 138 10.16 -9.77 -4.66
CA HIS A 138 11.52 -9.27 -4.92
C HIS A 138 11.55 -7.83 -5.44
N GLN A 139 11.91 -7.61 -6.71
CA GLN A 139 12.19 -6.31 -7.31
C GLN A 139 11.41 -6.13 -8.63
N ALA A 140 10.23 -6.75 -8.71
CA ALA A 140 9.36 -6.67 -9.88
C ALA A 140 8.87 -5.23 -10.14
N GLN A 141 8.63 -4.92 -11.41
CA GLN A 141 8.13 -3.60 -11.85
C GLN A 141 6.79 -3.80 -12.56
N ILE A 142 5.73 -3.14 -12.07
CA ILE A 142 4.39 -3.21 -12.68
C ILE A 142 3.89 -1.77 -12.93
N TYR A 143 3.67 -1.41 -14.19
CA TYR A 143 3.35 -0.03 -14.56
C TYR A 143 2.52 0.07 -15.85
N GLY A 144 2.27 1.28 -16.34
CA GLY A 144 1.31 1.53 -17.42
C GLY A 144 -0.13 1.21 -17.01
N ASP A 145 -0.87 0.56 -17.90
CA ASP A 145 -2.22 0.01 -17.70
C ASP A 145 -2.18 -1.51 -17.44
N ALA A 146 -1.06 -2.03 -16.95
CA ALA A 146 -0.87 -3.46 -16.73
C ALA A 146 -1.92 -4.05 -15.77
N VAL A 147 -2.40 -5.25 -16.09
CA VAL A 147 -3.35 -6.00 -15.25
C VAL A 147 -2.73 -7.34 -14.90
N VAL A 148 -2.54 -7.59 -13.61
CA VAL A 148 -2.00 -8.84 -13.07
C VAL A 148 -3.06 -9.47 -12.17
N ARG A 149 -3.52 -10.66 -12.55
CA ARG A 149 -4.55 -11.40 -11.83
C ARG A 149 -4.16 -12.85 -11.65
N TYR A 150 -4.31 -13.37 -10.45
CA TYR A 150 -4.02 -14.78 -10.16
C TYR A 150 -2.62 -15.22 -10.60
N ALA A 151 -1.62 -14.34 -10.45
CA ALA A 151 -0.28 -14.55 -10.98
C ALA A 151 0.80 -14.43 -9.91
N PHE A 152 1.97 -15.01 -10.17
CA PHE A 152 3.15 -14.90 -9.34
C PHE A 152 4.29 -14.23 -10.11
N ILE A 153 4.47 -12.94 -9.85
CA ILE A 153 5.50 -12.13 -10.50
C ILE A 153 6.68 -11.99 -9.53
N GLU A 154 7.86 -12.46 -9.93
CA GLU A 154 9.04 -12.47 -9.06
C GLU A 154 10.31 -11.91 -9.71
N HIS A 155 11.35 -11.76 -8.89
CA HIS A 155 12.68 -11.29 -9.27
C HIS A 155 12.65 -9.88 -9.88
N ARG A 156 12.94 -9.75 -11.18
CA ARG A 156 12.97 -8.48 -11.92
C ARG A 156 12.02 -8.51 -13.11
N ALA A 157 10.94 -9.28 -13.01
CA ALA A 157 9.93 -9.28 -14.04
C ALA A 157 9.33 -7.88 -14.19
N GLU A 158 9.14 -7.46 -15.44
CA GLU A 158 8.50 -6.20 -15.78
C GLU A 158 7.19 -6.49 -16.51
N VAL A 159 6.11 -5.89 -16.01
CA VAL A 159 4.76 -5.98 -16.60
C VAL A 159 4.27 -4.56 -16.83
N PHE A 160 4.13 -4.16 -18.09
CA PHE A 160 3.94 -2.75 -18.42
C PHE A 160 3.05 -2.51 -19.64
N ASP A 161 2.85 -1.24 -19.98
CA ASP A 161 1.93 -0.79 -21.01
C ASP A 161 0.54 -1.40 -20.82
N PHE A 162 0.04 -2.16 -21.79
CA PHE A 162 -1.29 -2.78 -21.75
C PHE A 162 -1.21 -4.29 -21.49
N ALA A 163 -0.12 -4.77 -20.88
CA ALA A 163 0.06 -6.19 -20.59
C ALA A 163 -1.03 -6.71 -19.65
N SER A 164 -1.56 -7.89 -19.97
CA SER A 164 -2.52 -8.60 -19.12
C SER A 164 -1.97 -9.98 -18.81
N ILE A 165 -1.70 -10.24 -17.54
CA ILE A 165 -1.28 -11.54 -17.02
C ILE A 165 -2.44 -12.09 -16.20
N GLU A 166 -3.00 -13.19 -16.67
CA GLU A 166 -4.09 -13.90 -16.01
C GLU A 166 -3.65 -15.34 -15.77
N GLY A 167 -3.48 -15.70 -14.50
CA GLY A 167 -3.18 -17.06 -14.09
C GLY A 167 -4.39 -17.79 -13.51
N ASN A 168 -4.15 -18.58 -12.48
CA ASN A 168 -5.17 -19.37 -11.78
C ASN A 168 -4.99 -19.26 -10.26
N GLU A 169 -5.91 -19.86 -9.50
CA GLU A 169 -5.90 -19.78 -8.03
C GLU A 169 -4.60 -20.30 -7.37
N GLU A 170 -3.75 -21.03 -8.09
CA GLU A 170 -2.44 -21.49 -7.60
C GLU A 170 -1.32 -20.46 -7.83
N ASN A 171 -1.59 -19.37 -8.56
CA ASN A 171 -0.63 -18.36 -9.00
C ASN A 171 0.58 -18.98 -9.70
N ASN A 172 0.36 -19.93 -10.61
CA ASN A 172 1.44 -20.65 -11.32
C ASN A 172 1.84 -20.04 -12.67
N VAL A 173 1.38 -18.81 -12.95
CA VAL A 173 1.74 -17.98 -14.12
C VAL A 173 2.67 -16.86 -13.70
#